data_AF-A0A1T5ASP4-F1
#
_entry.id   AF-A0A1T5ASP4-F1
#
_cell.length_a   1.000
_cell.length_b   1.000
_cell.length_c   1.000
_cell.angle_alpha   90.00
_cell.angle_beta   90.00
_cell.angle_gamma   90.00
#
_symmetry.space_group_name_H-M   'P 1'
#
loop_
_entity.id
_entity.type
_entity.pdbx_description
1 polymer ?
#
loop_
_entity_poly.entity_id
_entity_poly.type
_entity_poly.pdbx_seq_one_letter_code
_entity_poly.pdbx_strand_id
1 'polypeptide(L)'
;MVMEKALQIASEHPELEADEILLREGCMLHDIGIVETYAPEIHCFGEHPYILHGIIGGNMLREHGLHHLAAICERHTGAGLSADEIITQKLPLPHVDMLPETIEEKIICFADKFYSKGKDLTKEKSLHKVRKGMSRHGETQLKRFNEMCEMFL
;
A
#
# COMPACT_ATOMS: atom_id res chain seq x y z
N MET A 1 -3.57 -13.40 4.17
CA MET A 1 -2.55 -12.69 3.34
C MET A 1 -3.22 -11.49 2.66
N VAL A 2 -2.47 -10.47 2.20
CA VAL A 2 -3.04 -9.21 1.66
C VAL A 2 -4.14 -9.45 0.61
N MET A 3 -3.88 -10.33 -0.37
CA MET A 3 -4.86 -10.70 -1.40
C MET A 3 -6.14 -11.31 -0.84
N GLU A 4 -6.05 -12.19 0.16
CA GLU A 4 -7.23 -12.82 0.77
C GLU A 4 -8.12 -11.78 1.44
N LYS A 5 -7.51 -10.82 2.15
CA LYS A 5 -8.25 -9.73 2.78
C LYS A 5 -8.88 -8.79 1.74
N ALA A 6 -8.16 -8.46 0.67
CA ALA A 6 -8.68 -7.63 -0.40
C ALA A 6 -9.90 -8.27 -1.09
N LEU A 7 -9.83 -9.57 -1.38
CA LEU A 7 -10.94 -10.32 -1.97
C LEU A 7 -12.11 -10.51 -1.01
N GLN A 8 -11.83 -10.67 0.29
CA GLN A 8 -12.88 -10.69 1.30
C GLN A 8 -13.66 -9.36 1.31
N ILE A 9 -12.96 -8.22 1.30
CA ILE A 9 -13.60 -6.90 1.24
C ILE A 9 -14.46 -6.77 -0.02
N ALA A 10 -13.93 -7.14 -1.19
CA ALA A 10 -14.69 -7.10 -2.43
C ALA A 10 -15.95 -8.01 -2.40
N SER A 11 -15.85 -9.18 -1.76
CA SER A 11 -16.98 -10.10 -1.60
C SER A 11 -18.02 -9.62 -0.59
N GLU A 12 -17.61 -8.91 0.47
CA GLU A 12 -18.50 -8.35 1.49
C GLU A 12 -19.18 -7.07 1.01
N HIS A 13 -18.57 -6.37 0.04
CA HIS A 13 -19.01 -5.10 -0.52
C HIS A 13 -19.18 -5.14 -2.05
N PRO A 14 -20.13 -5.94 -2.59
CA PRO A 14 -20.34 -6.04 -4.03
C PRO A 14 -20.76 -4.72 -4.69
N GLU A 15 -21.33 -3.77 -3.91
CA GLU A 15 -21.68 -2.43 -4.36
C GLU A 15 -20.48 -1.57 -4.78
N LEU A 16 -19.26 -1.98 -4.41
CA LEU A 16 -18.03 -1.31 -4.81
C LEU A 16 -17.60 -1.67 -6.24
N GLU A 17 -18.19 -2.71 -6.84
CA GLU A 17 -17.90 -3.18 -8.20
C GLU A 17 -16.39 -3.38 -8.47
N ALA A 18 -15.63 -3.79 -7.45
CA ALA A 18 -14.17 -3.92 -7.54
C ALA A 18 -13.75 -5.03 -8.51
N ASP A 19 -12.74 -4.74 -9.35
CA ASP A 19 -12.17 -5.73 -10.27
C ASP A 19 -11.31 -6.75 -9.50
N GLU A 20 -11.84 -7.96 -9.32
CA GLU A 20 -11.13 -9.05 -8.63
C GLU A 20 -9.80 -9.45 -9.28
N ILE A 21 -9.69 -9.36 -10.62
CA ILE A 21 -8.44 -9.68 -11.33
C ILE A 21 -7.40 -8.62 -10.97
N LEU A 22 -7.78 -7.35 -11.05
CA LEU A 22 -6.91 -6.24 -10.68
C LEU A 22 -6.49 -6.29 -9.20
N LEU A 23 -7.40 -6.67 -8.29
CA LEU A 23 -7.09 -6.89 -6.89
C LEU A 23 -6.03 -7.98 -6.69
N ARG A 24 -6.16 -9.11 -7.40
CA ARG A 24 -5.19 -10.21 -7.32
C ARG A 24 -3.81 -9.78 -7.83
N GLU A 25 -3.76 -9.24 -9.04
CA GLU A 25 -2.51 -8.80 -9.66
C GLU A 25 -1.84 -7.70 -8.82
N GLY A 26 -2.61 -6.68 -8.43
CA GLY A 26 -2.13 -5.58 -7.61
C GLY A 26 -1.65 -6.03 -6.23
N CYS A 27 -2.37 -6.92 -5.55
CA CYS A 27 -1.92 -7.46 -4.26
C CYS A 27 -0.62 -8.26 -4.38
N MET A 28 -0.40 -8.98 -5.48
CA MET A 28 0.84 -9.73 -5.70
C MET A 28 2.04 -8.81 -6.01
N LEU A 29 1.79 -7.69 -6.67
CA LEU A 29 2.85 -6.84 -7.24
C LEU A 29 3.06 -5.49 -6.54
N HIS A 30 2.17 -5.05 -5.64
CA HIS A 30 2.26 -3.72 -4.99
C HIS A 30 3.65 -3.40 -4.41
N ASP A 31 4.33 -4.43 -3.89
CA ASP A 31 5.62 -4.34 -3.23
C ASP A 31 6.82 -4.81 -4.08
N ILE A 32 6.63 -5.03 -5.39
CA ILE A 32 7.68 -5.63 -6.24
C ILE A 32 9.00 -4.85 -6.20
N GLY A 33 8.93 -3.52 -6.03
CA GLY A 33 10.11 -2.66 -5.95
C GLY A 33 10.93 -2.80 -4.65
N ILE A 34 10.46 -3.55 -3.64
CA ILE A 34 11.20 -3.77 -2.39
C ILE A 34 12.57 -4.40 -2.66
N VAL A 35 12.70 -5.20 -3.72
CA VAL A 35 13.95 -5.91 -4.07
C VAL A 35 15.13 -4.98 -4.33
N GLU A 36 14.87 -3.75 -4.76
CA GLU A 36 15.87 -2.71 -5.02
C GLU A 36 16.14 -1.80 -3.82
N THR A 37 15.47 -2.06 -2.68
CA THR A 37 15.60 -1.25 -1.46
C THR A 37 16.46 -1.91 -0.38
N TYR A 38 17.02 -1.06 0.48
CA TYR A 38 17.78 -1.45 1.66
C TYR A 38 16.84 -1.57 2.87
N ALA A 39 16.45 -2.80 3.20
CA ALA A 39 15.67 -3.16 4.40
C ALA A 39 16.13 -4.53 4.94
N PRO A 40 17.29 -4.59 5.62
CA PRO A 40 17.90 -5.85 6.07
C PRO A 40 17.01 -6.70 7.00
N GLU A 41 16.10 -6.06 7.74
CA GLU A 41 15.14 -6.71 8.64
C GLU A 41 14.13 -7.63 7.93
N ILE A 42 13.98 -7.44 6.62
CA ILE A 42 13.19 -8.31 5.72
C ILE A 42 14.06 -8.92 4.61
N HIS A 43 15.38 -8.96 4.81
CA HIS A 43 16.36 -9.54 3.89
C HIS A 43 16.47 -8.85 2.51
N CYS A 44 16.24 -7.53 2.45
CA CYS A 44 16.46 -6.73 1.25
C CYS A 44 17.72 -5.87 1.37
N PHE A 45 18.59 -5.95 0.36
CA PHE A 45 19.95 -5.36 0.37
C PHE A 45 20.23 -4.49 -0.86
N GLY A 46 19.18 -3.93 -1.47
CA GLY A 46 19.32 -3.00 -2.59
C GLY A 46 19.90 -1.64 -2.17
N GLU A 47 20.04 -0.73 -3.12
CA GLU A 47 20.73 0.55 -2.91
C GLU A 47 19.81 1.70 -2.48
N HIS A 48 18.49 1.54 -2.67
CA HIS A 48 17.53 2.62 -2.44
C HIS A 48 16.92 2.60 -1.03
N PRO A 49 16.55 3.77 -0.46
CA PRO A 49 15.76 3.80 0.77
C PRO A 49 14.44 3.06 0.62
N TYR A 50 14.01 2.33 1.65
CA TYR A 50 12.77 1.53 1.65
C TYR A 50 11.55 2.30 1.14
N ILE A 51 11.40 3.59 1.48
CA ILE A 51 10.28 4.43 1.07
C ILE A 51 10.10 4.54 -0.46
N LEU A 52 11.15 4.27 -1.26
CA LEU A 52 11.10 4.34 -2.72
C LEU A 52 10.52 3.09 -3.39
N HIS A 53 10.28 1.99 -2.67
CA HIS A 53 9.80 0.73 -3.25
C HIS A 53 8.55 0.90 -4.13
N GLY A 54 7.64 1.80 -3.78
CA GLY A 54 6.43 2.07 -4.58
C GLY A 54 6.74 2.68 -5.95
N ILE A 55 7.59 3.72 -6.01
CA ILE A 55 8.01 4.35 -7.28
C ILE A 55 8.85 3.37 -8.12
N ILE A 56 9.78 2.67 -7.47
CA ILE A 56 10.63 1.68 -8.15
C ILE A 56 9.75 0.58 -8.76
N GLY A 57 8.83 0.02 -7.97
CA GLY A 57 7.90 -1.00 -8.44
C GLY A 57 7.01 -0.49 -9.59
N GLY A 58 6.50 0.73 -9.48
CA GLY A 58 5.74 1.38 -10.56
C GLY A 58 6.54 1.47 -11.86
N ASN A 59 7.81 1.88 -11.79
CA ASN A 59 8.69 1.94 -12.97
C ASN A 59 8.98 0.55 -13.55
N MET A 60 9.30 -0.44 -12.72
CA MET A 60 9.50 -1.83 -13.17
C MET A 60 8.28 -2.35 -13.93
N LEU A 61 7.07 -2.09 -13.42
CA LEU A 61 5.83 -2.52 -14.07
C LEU A 61 5.63 -1.83 -15.43
N ARG A 62 5.90 -0.52 -15.52
CA ARG A 62 5.83 0.22 -16.79
C ARG A 62 6.83 -0.32 -17.82
N GLU A 63 8.05 -0.66 -17.41
CA GLU A 63 9.06 -1.26 -18.31
C GLU A 63 8.64 -2.62 -18.86
N HIS A 64 7.80 -3.35 -18.13
CA HIS A 64 7.24 -4.65 -18.54
C HIS A 64 5.86 -4.53 -19.21
N GLY A 65 5.38 -3.32 -19.50
CA GLY A 65 4.08 -3.08 -20.14
C GLY A 65 2.86 -3.22 -19.23
N LEU A 66 3.04 -3.37 -17.91
CA LEU A 66 1.98 -3.52 -16.91
C LEU A 66 1.59 -2.16 -16.30
N HIS A 67 1.31 -1.18 -17.16
CA HIS A 67 1.04 0.20 -16.74
C HIS A 67 -0.16 0.33 -15.80
N HIS A 68 -1.17 -0.55 -15.94
CA HIS A 68 -2.39 -0.53 -15.13
C HIS A 68 -2.15 -0.85 -13.65
N LEU A 69 -1.03 -1.49 -13.32
CA LEU A 69 -0.65 -1.86 -11.94
C LEU A 69 0.29 -0.84 -11.28
N ALA A 70 0.90 0.05 -12.07
CA ALA A 70 1.94 0.94 -11.56
C ALA A 70 1.43 1.90 -10.46
N ALA A 71 0.22 2.43 -10.62
CA ALA A 71 -0.38 3.34 -9.64
C ALA A 71 -0.62 2.65 -8.28
N ILE A 72 -0.95 1.36 -8.28
CA ILE A 72 -1.12 0.56 -7.06
C ILE A 72 0.21 0.51 -6.29
N CYS A 73 1.33 0.25 -6.95
CA CYS A 73 2.65 0.29 -6.32
C CYS A 73 2.96 1.67 -5.74
N GLU A 74 2.68 2.74 -6.49
CA GLU A 74 3.05 4.09 -6.08
C GLU A 74 2.22 4.58 -4.88
N ARG A 75 0.95 4.20 -4.79
CA ARG A 75 -0.03 4.82 -3.88
C ARG A 75 -0.37 3.99 -2.65
N HIS A 76 0.15 2.77 -2.52
CA HIS A 76 -0.20 1.88 -1.39
C HIS A 76 0.56 2.17 -0.08
N THR A 77 1.63 2.97 -0.10
CA THR A 77 2.44 3.25 1.09
C THR A 77 1.64 4.02 2.14
N GLY A 78 1.67 3.55 3.39
CA GLY A 78 0.79 4.09 4.44
C GLY A 78 -0.69 3.89 4.07
N ALA A 79 -1.51 4.94 4.19
CA ALA A 79 -2.86 5.01 3.63
C ALA A 79 -2.88 5.82 2.30
N GLY A 80 -1.72 5.97 1.66
CA GLY A 80 -1.37 6.99 0.65
C GLY A 80 -0.49 8.10 1.26
N LEU A 81 0.14 8.92 0.43
CA LEU A 81 0.93 10.09 0.86
C LEU A 81 0.54 11.32 0.04
N SER A 82 0.14 12.41 0.68
CA SER A 82 -0.10 13.68 -0.02
C SER A 82 1.21 14.41 -0.33
N ALA A 83 1.18 15.32 -1.29
CA ALA A 83 2.31 16.20 -1.61
C ALA A 83 2.80 16.97 -0.37
N ASP A 84 1.87 17.48 0.44
CA ASP A 84 2.18 18.19 1.69
C ASP A 84 2.89 17.30 2.71
N GLU A 85 2.45 16.04 2.85
CA GLU A 85 3.09 15.07 3.74
C GLU A 85 4.51 14.75 3.26
N ILE A 86 4.70 14.55 1.96
CA ILE A 86 6.00 14.29 1.33
C ILE A 86 6.96 15.45 1.59
N ILE A 87 6.52 16.70 1.34
CA ILE A 87 7.31 17.91 1.55
C ILE A 87 7.65 18.10 3.03
N THR A 88 6.64 18.02 3.92
CA THR A 88 6.79 18.30 5.35
C THR A 88 7.70 17.28 6.03
N GLN A 89 7.58 16.01 5.64
CA GLN A 89 8.41 14.93 6.17
C GLN A 89 9.77 14.81 5.46
N LYS A 90 10.02 15.62 4.41
CA LYS A 90 11.23 15.59 3.58
C LYS A 90 11.50 14.19 3.01
N LEU A 91 10.44 13.52 2.56
CA LEU A 91 10.56 12.21 1.94
C LEU A 91 11.23 12.36 0.56
N PRO A 92 12.10 11.44 0.15
CA PRO A 92 12.75 11.47 -1.16
C PRO A 92 11.80 11.05 -2.31
N LEU A 93 10.53 11.44 -2.23
CA LEU A 93 9.48 11.12 -3.19
C LEU A 93 9.15 12.36 -4.05
N PRO A 94 8.54 12.18 -5.24
CA PRO A 94 8.04 13.31 -6.02
C PRO A 94 7.05 14.15 -5.20
N HIS A 95 7.11 15.48 -5.33
CA HIS A 95 6.23 16.41 -4.61
C HIS A 95 4.84 16.50 -5.26
N VAL A 96 4.16 15.36 -5.36
CA VAL A 96 2.81 15.20 -5.93
C VAL A 96 2.00 14.29 -5.02
N ASP A 97 0.67 14.33 -5.15
CA ASP A 97 -0.18 13.41 -4.42
C ASP A 97 0.02 11.97 -4.90
N MET A 98 0.32 11.10 -3.95
CA MET A 98 0.47 9.66 -4.10
C MET A 98 -0.60 8.96 -3.24
N LEU A 99 -1.84 9.38 -3.41
CA LEU A 99 -3.01 8.89 -2.68
C LEU A 99 -3.74 7.82 -3.51
N PRO A 100 -4.32 6.78 -2.90
CA PRO A 100 -5.11 5.78 -3.63
C PRO A 100 -6.40 6.42 -4.18
N GLU A 101 -6.61 6.31 -5.49
CA GLU A 101 -7.71 6.96 -6.21
C GLU A 101 -8.86 5.97 -6.48
N THR A 102 -8.55 4.84 -7.12
CA THR A 102 -9.55 3.82 -7.47
C THR A 102 -9.96 2.99 -6.25
N ILE A 103 -11.04 2.22 -6.40
CA ILE A 103 -11.51 1.36 -5.32
C ILE A 103 -10.52 0.21 -5.06
N GLU A 104 -9.90 -0.34 -6.10
CA GLU A 104 -8.86 -1.36 -5.99
C GLU A 104 -7.62 -0.82 -5.29
N GLU A 105 -7.16 0.38 -5.66
CA GLU A 105 -6.03 1.03 -4.98
C GLU A 105 -6.31 1.19 -3.48
N LYS A 106 -7.54 1.62 -3.11
CA LYS A 106 -7.95 1.78 -1.70
C LYS A 106 -8.03 0.45 -0.96
N ILE A 107 -8.64 -0.56 -1.56
CA ILE A 107 -8.76 -1.91 -0.96
C ILE A 107 -7.37 -2.50 -0.71
N ILE A 108 -6.46 -2.44 -1.70
CA ILE A 108 -5.11 -2.98 -1.58
C ILE A 108 -4.31 -2.21 -0.53
N CYS A 109 -4.35 -0.87 -0.58
CA CYS A 109 -3.69 0.00 0.39
C CYS A 109 -4.16 -0.30 1.82
N PHE A 110 -5.47 -0.46 2.01
CA PHE A 110 -6.07 -0.82 3.30
C PHE A 110 -5.64 -2.22 3.76
N ALA A 111 -5.80 -3.24 2.90
CA ALA A 111 -5.52 -4.63 3.22
C ALA A 111 -4.05 -4.85 3.61
N ASP A 112 -3.12 -4.16 2.93
CA ASP A 112 -1.68 -4.25 3.22
C ASP A 112 -1.36 -3.87 4.69
N LYS A 113 -2.10 -2.92 5.28
CA LYS A 113 -1.80 -2.44 6.65
C LYS A 113 -1.97 -3.53 7.71
N PHE A 114 -2.77 -4.55 7.43
CA PHE A 114 -3.06 -5.65 8.33
C PHE A 114 -1.95 -6.72 8.38
N TYR A 115 -1.01 -6.73 7.44
CA TYR A 115 0.04 -7.75 7.39
C TYR A 115 1.44 -7.15 7.62
N SER A 116 2.40 -7.99 8.02
CA SER A 116 3.81 -7.59 8.18
C SER A 116 4.66 -8.24 7.10
N LYS A 117 5.80 -7.63 6.76
CA LYS A 117 6.74 -8.14 5.75
C LYS A 117 7.87 -9.00 6.33
N GLY A 118 7.83 -9.29 7.64
CA GLY A 118 8.90 -9.98 8.38
C GLY A 118 8.43 -11.17 9.20
N LYS A 119 8.59 -11.11 10.53
CA LYS A 119 8.47 -12.26 11.44
C LYS A 119 7.18 -13.08 11.37
N ASP A 120 6.05 -12.47 11.01
CA ASP A 120 4.75 -13.14 10.99
C ASP A 120 3.96 -12.64 9.77
N LEU A 121 4.22 -13.26 8.62
CA LEU A 121 3.70 -12.85 7.31
C LEU A 121 2.21 -13.15 7.16
N THR A 122 1.74 -14.23 7.79
CA THR A 122 0.36 -14.73 7.62
C THR A 122 -0.59 -14.24 8.69
N LYS A 123 -0.08 -13.79 9.84
CA LYS A 123 -0.92 -13.30 10.93
C LYS A 123 -1.43 -11.88 10.67
N GLU A 124 -2.75 -11.79 10.59
CA GLU A 124 -3.45 -10.51 10.53
C GLU A 124 -3.29 -9.73 11.84
N LYS A 125 -2.94 -8.45 11.74
CA LYS A 125 -2.90 -7.51 12.86
C LYS A 125 -4.33 -7.14 13.24
N SER A 126 -4.60 -6.96 14.54
CA SER A 126 -5.87 -6.37 14.97
C SER A 126 -5.99 -4.91 14.51
N LEU A 127 -7.22 -4.45 14.29
CA LEU A 127 -7.50 -3.05 13.91
C LEU A 127 -6.86 -2.03 14.87
N HIS A 128 -6.89 -2.31 16.18
CA HIS A 128 -6.23 -1.48 17.18
C HIS A 128 -4.71 -1.35 16.94
N LYS A 129 -4.04 -2.46 16.59
CA LYS A 129 -2.60 -2.46 16.30
C LYS A 129 -2.30 -1.70 15.00
N VAL A 130 -3.15 -1.81 13.99
CA VAL A 130 -3.02 -1.06 12.74
C VAL A 130 -3.18 0.44 12.98
N ARG A 131 -4.26 0.87 13.65
CA ARG A 131 -4.49 2.29 14.02
C ARG A 131 -3.34 2.88 14.81
N LYS A 132 -2.80 2.15 15.80
CA LYS A 132 -1.62 2.58 16.58
C LYS A 132 -0.34 2.69 15.74
N GLY A 133 -0.21 1.88 14.69
CA GLY A 133 0.87 2.01 13.71
C GLY A 133 0.71 3.28 12.89
N MET A 134 -0.48 3.47 12.31
CA MET A 134 -0.82 4.64 11.48
C MET A 134 -0.67 5.96 12.22
N SER A 135 -1.05 6.03 13.50
CA SER A 135 -0.94 7.26 14.30
C SER A 135 0.50 7.76 14.48
N ARG A 136 1.51 6.89 14.27
CA ARG A 136 2.93 7.29 14.33
C ARG A 136 3.37 8.08 13.10
N HIS A 137 2.63 7.97 12.00
CA HIS A 137 2.95 8.61 10.72
C HIS A 137 2.18 9.93 10.51
N GLY A 138 1.35 10.33 11.47
CA GLY A 138 0.58 11.58 11.46
C GLY A 138 -0.93 11.37 11.58
N GLU A 139 -1.63 12.40 12.04
CA GLU A 139 -3.10 12.37 12.19
C GLU A 139 -3.81 12.24 10.85
N THR A 140 -3.29 12.84 9.78
CA THR A 140 -3.86 12.78 8.43
C THR A 140 -3.86 11.35 7.88
N GLN A 141 -2.76 10.61 8.02
CA GLN A 141 -2.67 9.19 7.66
C GLN A 141 -3.67 8.34 8.44
N LEU A 142 -3.82 8.58 9.74
CA LEU A 142 -4.79 7.86 10.57
C LEU A 142 -6.24 8.20 10.16
N LYS A 143 -6.53 9.46 9.84
CA LYS A 143 -7.84 9.90 9.39
C LYS A 143 -8.23 9.19 8.08
N ARG A 144 -7.35 9.20 7.07
CA ARG A 144 -7.58 8.49 5.79
C ARG A 144 -7.76 6.98 5.99
N PHE A 145 -6.99 6.38 6.90
CA PHE A 145 -7.18 4.97 7.24
C PHE A 145 -8.54 4.71 7.90
N ASN A 146 -9.02 5.61 8.78
CA ASN A 146 -10.33 5.46 9.40
C ASN A 146 -11.48 5.66 8.40
N GLU A 147 -11.33 6.56 7.43
CA GLU A 147 -12.29 6.70 6.31
C GLU A 147 -12.38 5.37 5.54
N MET A 148 -11.26 4.70 5.27
CA MET A 148 -11.27 3.36 4.68
C MET A 148 -11.88 2.29 5.61
N CYS A 149 -11.73 2.41 6.94
CA CYS A 149 -12.45 1.52 7.87
C CYS A 149 -13.96 1.67 7.73
N GLU A 150 -14.48 2.89 7.58
CA GLU A 150 -15.91 3.15 7.40
C GLU A 150 -16.44 2.59 6.07
N MET A 151 -15.57 2.45 5.08
CA MET A 151 -15.91 1.86 3.78
C MET A 151 -15.90 0.33 3.76
N PHE A 152 -15.02 -0.31 4.55
CA PHE A 152 -14.67 -1.73 4.36
C PHE A 152 -14.90 -2.64 5.58
N LEU A 153 -15.36 -2.11 6.72
CA LEU A 153 -15.61 -2.87 7.96
C LEU A 153 -17.03 -2.63 8.47
#